data_AF-A0A6C0DT49-F1
#
_entry.id   AF-A0A6C0DT49-F1
#
_cell.length_a   1.000
_cell.length_b   1.000
_cell.length_c   1.000
_cell.angle_alpha   90.00
_cell.angle_beta   90.00
_cell.angle_gamma   90.00
#
_symmetry.space_group_name_H-M   'P 1'
#
loop_
_entity.id
_entity.type
_entity.pdbx_description
1 polymer ?
#
loop_
_entity_poly.entity_id
_entity_poly.type
_entity_poly.pdbx_seq_one_letter_code
_entity_poly.pdbx_strand_id
1 'polypeptide(L)'
;MENGYRQMDLDLATRDLYLQKIQDQIMAKRQLLLAKQKMLRKTAKQNHFLNDVQSDYSKYYNFIIKQKEDQIRSMNIIKQYLNDIIVSGKLTKQDIMEAKREQKHILGEIGHIKGSLDEIMDETNALGDRNQTTYHNEML
;
A
#
# COMPACT_ATOMS: atom_id res chain seq x y z
N MET A 1 33.62 38.10 -59.33
CA MET A 1 32.97 39.41 -59.22
C MET A 1 31.64 39.19 -58.48
N GLU A 2 31.68 38.74 -57.24
CA GLU A 2 31.87 39.50 -55.99
C GLU A 2 30.59 40.19 -55.50
N ASN A 3 30.34 39.97 -54.20
CA ASN A 3 29.51 40.73 -53.28
C ASN A 3 27.99 40.45 -53.32
N GLY A 4 27.38 39.96 -52.25
CA GLY A 4 27.88 39.81 -50.90
C GLY A 4 26.73 39.35 -50.03
N TYR A 5 27.02 38.42 -49.13
CA TYR A 5 26.16 38.14 -47.99
C TYR A 5 25.88 39.46 -47.29
N ARG A 6 24.68 40.03 -47.47
CA ARG A 6 24.19 41.13 -46.65
C ARG A 6 23.85 40.53 -45.30
N GLN A 7 24.93 40.37 -44.54
CA GLN A 7 24.98 40.30 -43.11
C GLN A 7 23.95 41.30 -42.57
N MET A 8 22.95 40.77 -41.86
CA MET A 8 22.03 41.58 -41.09
C MET A 8 22.88 42.24 -40.01
N ASP A 9 23.42 43.43 -40.29
CA ASP A 9 24.08 44.29 -39.31
C ASP A 9 22.99 44.78 -38.34
N LEU A 10 22.59 43.88 -37.45
CA LEU A 10 21.97 44.26 -36.20
C LEU A 10 22.94 45.24 -35.53
N ASP A 11 22.44 46.45 -35.30
CA ASP A 11 23.14 47.45 -34.50
C ASP A 11 23.70 46.79 -33.23
N LEU A 12 24.97 47.06 -32.93
CA LEU A 12 25.75 46.38 -31.90
C LEU A 12 24.99 46.39 -30.56
N ALA A 13 24.36 47.51 -30.22
CA ALA A 13 23.57 47.66 -29.01
C ALA A 13 22.31 46.76 -29.01
N THR A 14 21.67 46.56 -30.17
CA THR A 14 20.50 45.68 -30.31
C THR A 14 20.90 44.21 -30.20
N ARG A 15 22.04 43.82 -30.76
CA ARG A 15 22.59 42.47 -30.61
C ARG A 15 22.94 42.17 -29.15
N ASP A 16 23.60 43.10 -28.47
CA ASP A 16 23.99 42.95 -27.07
C ASP A 16 22.78 42.86 -26.15
N LEU A 17 21.72 43.65 -26.39
CA LEU A 17 20.46 43.54 -25.68
C LEU A 17 19.79 42.16 -25.87
N TYR A 18 19.85 41.60 -27.08
CA TYR A 18 19.30 40.28 -27.36
C TYR A 18 20.09 39.17 -26.66
N LEU A 19 21.42 39.26 -26.66
CA LEU A 19 22.29 38.33 -25.94
C LEU A 19 22.03 38.39 -24.42
N GLN A 20 21.83 39.59 -23.87
CA GLN A 20 21.46 39.75 -22.46
C GLN A 20 20.14 39.05 -22.14
N LYS A 21 19.10 39.25 -22.96
CA LYS A 21 17.80 38.57 -22.80
C LYS A 21 17.93 37.04 -22.85
N ILE A 22 18.75 36.51 -23.76
CA ILE A 22 19.03 35.07 -23.82
C ILE A 22 19.71 34.60 -22.54
N GLN A 23 20.70 35.34 -22.05
CA GLN A 23 21.42 35.01 -20.83
C GLN A 23 20.47 34.98 -19.62
N ASP A 24 19.59 35.96 -19.50
CA ASP A 24 18.58 36.04 -18.44
C ASP A 24 17.62 34.84 -18.50
N GLN A 25 17.16 34.47 -19.71
CA GLN A 25 16.31 33.29 -19.91
C GLN A 25 17.03 31.98 -19.58
N ILE A 26 18.32 31.85 -19.92
CA ILE A 26 19.13 30.69 -19.56
C ILE A 26 19.24 30.59 -18.03
N MET A 27 19.49 31.71 -17.35
CA MET A 27 19.58 31.73 -15.89
C MET A 27 18.23 31.36 -15.24
N ALA A 28 17.12 31.92 -15.71
CA ALA A 28 15.79 31.60 -15.21
C ALA A 28 15.45 30.11 -15.40
N LYS A 29 15.74 29.54 -16.57
CA LYS A 29 15.53 28.10 -16.83
C LYS A 29 16.39 27.22 -15.93
N ARG A 30 17.65 27.58 -15.70
CA ARG A 30 18.53 26.86 -14.77
C ARG A 30 17.98 26.86 -13.35
N GLN A 31 17.54 28.00 -12.85
CA GLN A 31 16.93 28.10 -11.52
C GLN A 31 15.66 27.25 -11.41
N LEU A 32 14.80 27.29 -12.43
CA LEU A 32 13.60 26.44 -12.49
C LEU A 32 13.94 24.95 -12.44
N LEU A 33 14.94 24.50 -13.22
CA LEU A 33 15.36 23.10 -13.23
C LEU A 33 15.88 22.65 -11.86
N LEU A 34 16.69 23.49 -11.20
CA LEU A 34 17.17 23.21 -9.84
C LEU A 34 16.01 23.11 -8.83
N ALA A 35 15.04 24.01 -8.92
CA ALA A 35 13.84 23.97 -8.07
C ALA A 35 13.02 22.70 -8.30
N LYS A 36 12.79 22.32 -9.56
CA LYS A 36 12.08 21.07 -9.92
C LYS A 36 12.83 19.84 -9.43
N GLN A 37 14.16 19.80 -9.58
CA GLN A 37 14.97 18.69 -9.08
C GLN A 37 14.87 18.55 -7.55
N LYS A 38 14.88 19.67 -6.82
CA LYS A 38 14.70 19.67 -5.36
C LYS A 38 13.31 19.15 -4.98
N MET A 39 12.27 19.58 -5.69
CA MET A 39 10.90 19.10 -5.49
C MET A 39 10.78 17.60 -5.75
N LEU A 40 11.28 17.11 -6.89
CA LEU A 40 11.27 15.68 -7.24
C LEU A 40 11.97 14.84 -6.18
N ARG A 41 13.14 15.28 -5.68
CA ARG A 41 13.84 14.59 -4.60
C ARG A 41 13.03 14.54 -3.31
N LYS A 42 12.29 15.61 -2.98
CA LYS A 42 11.41 15.64 -1.80
C LYS A 42 10.25 14.66 -1.97
N THR A 43 9.57 14.71 -3.12
CA THR A 43 8.45 13.81 -3.43
C THR A 43 8.89 12.36 -3.45
N ALA A 44 10.04 12.03 -4.05
CA ALA A 44 10.57 10.67 -4.06
C ALA A 44 10.83 10.13 -2.64
N LYS A 45 11.35 10.97 -1.73
CA LYS A 45 11.52 10.59 -0.32
C LYS A 45 10.18 10.35 0.38
N GLN A 46 9.19 11.19 0.12
CA GLN A 46 7.85 11.01 0.67
C GLN A 46 7.21 9.72 0.15
N ASN A 47 7.35 9.43 -1.14
CA ASN A 47 6.84 8.19 -1.72
C ASN A 47 7.53 6.95 -1.13
N HIS A 48 8.85 6.99 -0.94
CA HIS A 48 9.57 5.91 -0.26
C HIS A 48 9.04 5.69 1.16
N PHE A 49 8.88 6.77 1.93
CA PHE A 49 8.32 6.69 3.28
C PHE A 49 6.90 6.10 3.28
N LEU A 50 6.03 6.52 2.36
CA LEU A 50 4.68 5.98 2.25
C LEU A 50 4.68 4.50 1.88
N ASN A 51 5.59 4.06 1.00
CA ASN A 51 5.76 2.66 0.65
C ASN A 51 6.25 1.83 1.86
N ASP A 52 7.17 2.36 2.66
CA ASP A 52 7.64 1.69 3.88
C ASP A 52 6.49 1.52 4.88
N VAL A 53 5.73 2.60 5.11
CA VAL A 53 4.54 2.59 5.97
C VAL A 53 3.54 1.55 5.47
N GLN A 54 3.23 1.54 4.17
CA GLN A 54 2.33 0.54 3.57
C GLN A 54 2.83 -0.89 3.82
N SER A 55 4.13 -1.13 3.58
CA SER A 55 4.76 -2.43 3.83
C SER A 55 4.60 -2.87 5.29
N ASP A 56 4.80 -1.97 6.24
CA ASP A 56 4.68 -2.30 7.66
C ASP A 56 3.24 -2.60 8.07
N TYR A 57 2.26 -1.87 7.51
CA TYR A 57 0.85 -2.22 7.67
C TYR A 57 0.54 -3.60 7.09
N SER A 58 1.03 -3.93 5.90
CA SER A 58 0.85 -5.25 5.29
C SER A 58 1.45 -6.38 6.14
N LYS A 59 2.63 -6.17 6.73
CA LYS A 59 3.25 -7.16 7.64
C LYS A 59 2.42 -7.36 8.89
N TYR A 60 1.99 -6.28 9.54
CA TYR A 60 1.18 -6.35 10.74
C TYR A 60 -0.17 -7.03 10.48
N TYR A 61 -0.76 -6.73 9.34
CA TYR A 61 -1.99 -7.35 8.88
C TYR A 61 -1.83 -8.87 8.68
N ASN A 62 -0.77 -9.32 7.98
CA ASN A 62 -0.48 -10.75 7.83
C ASN A 62 -0.26 -11.45 9.18
N PHE A 63 0.33 -10.73 10.15
CA PHE A 63 0.49 -11.24 11.51
C PHE A 63 -0.84 -11.41 12.23
N ILE A 64 -1.81 -10.50 12.04
CA ILE A 64 -3.17 -10.65 12.59
C ILE A 64 -3.87 -11.86 11.98
N ILE A 65 -3.80 -12.04 10.65
CA ILE A 65 -4.40 -13.21 9.98
C ILE A 65 -3.86 -14.49 10.59
N LYS A 66 -2.52 -14.61 10.66
CA LYS A 66 -1.88 -15.80 11.21
C LYS A 66 -2.32 -16.09 12.65
N GLN A 67 -2.40 -15.08 13.50
CA GLN A 67 -2.89 -15.27 14.88
C GLN A 67 -4.32 -15.79 14.92
N LYS A 68 -5.22 -15.26 14.07
CA LYS A 68 -6.61 -15.73 14.00
C LYS A 68 -6.70 -17.18 13.47
N GLU A 69 -5.88 -17.55 12.51
CA GLU A 69 -5.77 -18.94 12.04
C GLU A 69 -5.28 -19.88 13.14
N ASP A 70 -4.25 -19.47 13.90
CA ASP A 70 -3.72 -20.22 15.03
C ASP A 70 -4.75 -20.37 16.17
N GLN A 71 -5.57 -19.34 16.41
CA GLN A 71 -6.73 -19.41 17.32
C GLN A 71 -7.74 -20.45 16.86
N ILE A 72 -8.14 -20.45 15.57
CA ILE A 72 -9.05 -21.44 15.00
C ILE A 72 -8.49 -22.86 15.15
N ARG A 73 -7.19 -23.04 14.91
CA ARG A 73 -6.53 -24.34 15.09
C ARG A 73 -6.61 -24.81 16.54
N SER A 74 -6.29 -23.93 17.49
CA SER A 74 -6.35 -24.23 18.92
C SER A 74 -7.77 -24.59 19.36
N MET A 75 -8.77 -23.85 18.91
CA MET A 75 -10.18 -24.15 19.19
C MET A 75 -10.62 -25.50 18.62
N ASN A 76 -10.12 -25.89 17.44
CA ASN A 76 -10.41 -27.21 16.88
C ASN A 76 -9.79 -28.35 17.69
N ILE A 77 -8.59 -28.15 18.25
CA ILE A 77 -7.96 -29.12 19.16
C ILE A 77 -8.82 -29.30 20.41
N ILE A 78 -9.27 -28.21 21.03
CA ILE A 78 -10.16 -28.25 22.21
C ILE A 78 -11.46 -28.98 21.88
N LYS A 79 -12.07 -28.64 20.73
CA LYS A 79 -13.30 -29.29 20.24
C LYS A 79 -13.12 -30.80 20.05
N GLN A 80 -11.98 -31.24 19.51
CA GLN A 80 -11.67 -32.65 19.33
C GLN A 80 -11.48 -33.35 20.68
N TYR A 81 -10.74 -32.73 21.61
CA TYR A 81 -10.57 -33.26 22.96
C TYR A 81 -11.92 -33.44 23.68
N LEU A 82 -12.82 -32.45 23.59
CA LEU A 82 -14.19 -32.58 24.13
C LEU A 82 -14.94 -33.76 23.51
N ASN A 83 -14.84 -33.94 22.20
CA ASN A 83 -15.46 -35.07 21.52
C ASN A 83 -14.92 -36.42 22.02
N ASP A 84 -13.60 -36.53 22.19
CA ASP A 84 -12.94 -37.75 22.65
C ASP A 84 -13.37 -38.11 24.09
N ILE A 85 -13.50 -37.11 24.98
CA ILE A 85 -14.02 -37.32 26.33
C ILE A 85 -15.48 -37.81 26.29
N ILE A 86 -16.34 -37.17 25.49
CA ILE A 86 -17.75 -37.58 25.35
C ILE A 86 -17.86 -39.03 24.86
N VAL A 87 -17.07 -39.42 23.85
CA VAL A 87 -17.08 -40.76 23.27
C VAL A 87 -16.47 -41.80 24.22
N SER A 88 -15.54 -41.42 25.09
CA SER A 88 -14.88 -42.34 26.04
C SER A 88 -15.83 -42.99 27.06
N GLY A 89 -17.08 -42.50 27.16
CA GLY A 89 -18.12 -43.11 28.00
C GLY A 89 -17.91 -42.94 29.51
N LYS A 90 -16.89 -42.17 29.94
CA LYS A 90 -16.55 -41.92 31.35
C LYS A 90 -17.36 -40.79 31.99
N LEU A 91 -18.27 -40.17 31.23
CA LEU A 91 -19.00 -38.98 31.62
C LEU A 91 -20.43 -39.29 32.08
N THR A 92 -20.92 -38.53 33.05
CA THR A 92 -22.35 -38.54 33.40
C THR A 92 -23.17 -37.88 32.30
N LYS A 93 -24.50 -38.08 32.31
CA LYS A 93 -25.42 -37.39 31.38
C LYS A 93 -25.28 -35.86 31.46
N GLN A 94 -25.00 -35.33 32.65
CA GLN A 94 -24.84 -33.91 32.87
C GLN A 94 -23.54 -33.39 32.26
N ASP A 95 -22.42 -34.10 32.45
CA ASP A 95 -21.13 -33.73 31.84
C ASP A 95 -21.20 -33.76 30.31
N ILE A 96 -21.94 -34.73 29.73
CA ILE A 96 -22.16 -34.80 28.27
C ILE A 96 -22.95 -33.58 27.79
N MET A 97 -23.98 -33.14 28.53
CA MET A 97 -24.74 -31.95 28.20
C MET A 97 -23.88 -30.68 28.25
N GLU A 98 -23.06 -30.54 29.29
CA GLU A 98 -22.15 -29.40 29.44
C GLU A 98 -21.09 -29.38 28.33
N ALA A 99 -20.46 -30.52 28.05
CA ALA A 99 -19.46 -30.63 26.99
C ALA A 99 -20.04 -30.31 25.59
N LYS A 100 -21.28 -30.71 25.31
CA LYS A 100 -21.98 -30.34 24.07
C LYS A 100 -22.31 -28.85 23.99
N ARG A 101 -22.68 -28.24 25.12
CA ARG A 101 -22.92 -26.79 25.19
C ARG A 101 -21.63 -26.02 24.91
N GLU A 102 -20.52 -26.43 25.50
CA GLU A 102 -19.21 -25.83 25.28
C GLU A 102 -18.75 -25.99 23.83
N GLN A 103 -18.96 -27.18 23.24
CA GLN A 103 -18.66 -27.43 21.84
C GLN A 103 -19.44 -26.48 20.90
N LYS A 104 -20.73 -26.24 21.19
CA LYS A 104 -21.55 -25.28 20.43
C LYS A 104 -21.03 -23.86 20.57
N HIS A 105 -20.59 -23.47 21.76
CA HIS A 105 -19.98 -22.16 22.00
C HIS A 105 -18.70 -21.98 21.17
N ILE A 106 -17.79 -22.96 21.23
CA ILE A 106 -16.54 -22.98 20.44
C ILE A 106 -16.82 -22.85 18.94
N LEU A 107 -17.84 -23.54 18.42
CA LEU A 107 -18.22 -23.44 17.00
C LEU A 107 -18.73 -22.03 16.64
N GLY A 108 -19.46 -21.37 17.55
CA GLY A 108 -19.87 -19.99 17.40
C GLY A 108 -18.67 -19.05 17.30
N GLU A 109 -17.72 -19.18 18.23
CA GLU A 109 -16.49 -18.38 18.25
C GLU A 109 -15.63 -18.58 16.99
N ILE A 110 -15.47 -19.82 16.52
CA ILE A 110 -14.80 -20.09 15.23
C ILE A 110 -15.52 -19.37 14.08
N GLY A 111 -16.86 -19.37 14.08
CA GLY A 111 -17.66 -18.66 13.09
C GLY A 111 -17.40 -17.15 13.11
N HIS A 112 -17.38 -16.55 14.31
CA HIS A 112 -17.07 -15.12 14.48
C HIS A 112 -15.66 -14.78 14.00
N ILE A 113 -14.64 -15.58 14.36
CA ILE A 113 -13.26 -15.34 13.94
C ILE A 113 -13.13 -15.43 12.40
N LYS A 114 -13.80 -16.39 11.76
CA LYS A 114 -13.83 -16.52 10.31
C LYS A 114 -14.50 -15.34 9.63
N GLY A 115 -15.66 -14.90 10.11
CA GLY A 115 -16.33 -13.71 9.57
C GLY A 115 -15.44 -12.47 9.66
N SER A 116 -14.76 -12.26 10.79
CA SER A 116 -13.79 -11.16 10.90
C SER A 116 -12.57 -11.33 9.99
N LEU A 117 -12.14 -12.55 9.66
CA LEU A 117 -11.06 -12.77 8.69
C LEU A 117 -11.51 -12.39 7.28
N ASP A 118 -12.73 -12.77 6.91
CA ASP A 118 -13.30 -12.45 5.60
C ASP A 118 -13.42 -10.93 5.41
N GLU A 119 -13.92 -10.20 6.42
CA GLU A 119 -13.98 -8.73 6.40
C GLU A 119 -12.60 -8.09 6.21
N ILE A 120 -11.61 -8.57 6.96
CA ILE A 120 -10.22 -8.12 6.93
C ILE A 120 -9.63 -8.35 5.52
N MET A 121 -9.88 -9.52 4.91
CA MET A 121 -9.42 -9.87 3.56
C MET A 121 -10.10 -9.05 2.46
N ASP A 122 -11.40 -8.80 2.57
CA ASP A 122 -12.16 -8.03 1.58
C ASP A 122 -11.69 -6.57 1.51
N GLU A 123 -11.43 -5.95 2.67
CA GLU A 123 -10.87 -4.60 2.73
C GLU A 123 -9.49 -4.50 2.04
N THR A 124 -8.68 -5.54 2.17
CA THR A 124 -7.34 -5.58 1.56
C THR A 124 -7.39 -5.74 0.04
N ASN A 125 -8.28 -6.58 -0.47
CA ASN A 125 -8.47 -6.78 -1.90
C ASN A 125 -9.00 -5.50 -2.58
N ALA A 126 -9.91 -4.78 -1.93
CA ALA A 126 -10.44 -3.51 -2.43
C ALA A 126 -9.38 -2.39 -2.56
N LEU A 127 -8.30 -2.46 -1.76
CA LEU A 127 -7.17 -1.52 -1.82
C LEU A 127 -6.16 -1.88 -2.93
N GLY A 128 -6.04 -3.16 -3.29
CA GLY A 128 -5.15 -3.64 -4.36
C GLY A 128 -5.56 -3.13 -5.75
N ASP A 129 -6.86 -3.09 -6.05
CA ASP A 129 -7.39 -2.70 -7.37
C ASP A 129 -7.28 -1.19 -7.66
N ARG A 130 -7.25 -0.33 -6.63
CA ARG A 130 -7.15 1.13 -6.79
C ARG A 130 -5.76 1.61 -7.24
N ASN A 131 -4.72 0.78 -7.06
CA ASN A 131 -3.34 1.17 -7.41
C ASN A 131 -3.01 0.94 -8.89
N GLN A 132 -3.82 0.20 -9.66
CA GLN A 132 -3.58 -0.04 -11.09
C GLN A 132 -4.19 1.03 -12.00
N THR A 133 -5.27 1.70 -11.57
CA THR A 133 -6.00 2.69 -12.38
C THR A 133 -5.30 4.05 -12.44
N THR A 134 -4.51 4.41 -11.43
CA THR A 134 -3.82 5.72 -11.37
C THR A 134 -2.67 5.82 -12.37
N TYR A 135 -1.92 4.74 -12.64
CA TYR A 135 -0.80 4.77 -13.59
C TYR A 135 -1.24 4.80 -15.06
N HIS A 136 -2.49 4.48 -15.38
CA HIS A 136 -2.99 4.51 -16.76
C HIS A 136 -3.49 5.90 -17.18
N ASN A 137 -3.99 6.71 -16.24
CA ASN A 137 -4.59 8.02 -16.55
C ASN A 137 -3.60 9.20 -16.57
N GLU A 138 -2.34 9.01 -16.15
CA GLU A 138 -1.31 10.09 -16.15
C GLU A 138 -0.31 9.98 -17.33
N MET A 139 -0.51 9.03 -18.26
CA MET A 139 0.33 8.84 -19.47
C MET A 139 -0.42 9.05 -20.79
N LEU A 140 -1.51 9.83 -20.77
CA LEU A 140 -2.18 10.37 -21.96
C LEU A 140 -2.27 11.91 -21.84
#